data_AF-A0A7T8BBF7-F1
#
_entry.id   AF-A0A7T8BBF7-F1
#
_cell.length_a   1.000
_cell.length_b   1.000
_cell.length_c   1.000
_cell.angle_alpha   90.00
_cell.angle_beta   90.00
_cell.angle_gamma   90.00
#
_symmetry.space_group_name_H-M   'P 1'
#
loop_
_entity.id
_entity.type
_entity.pdbx_description
1 polymer ?
#
loop_
_entity_poly.entity_id
_entity_poly.type
_entity_poly.pdbx_seq_one_letter_code
_entity_poly.pdbx_strand_id
1 'polypeptide(L)' 'MDQKIYTSGSEVEPGTYKCTRCGNEIKIDKKSKLPKCARCGNDKWHKIA' A
#
# COMPACT_ATOMS: atom_id res chain seq x y z
N MET A 1 16.16 1.04 9.28
CA MET A 1 14.92 1.62 8.69
C MET A 1 14.21 0.49 7.95
N ASP A 2 13.23 -0.13 8.59
CA ASP A 2 12.58 -1.34 8.10
C ASP A 2 11.59 -0.97 6.99
N GLN A 3 12.01 -1.07 5.74
CA GLN A 3 11.12 -0.90 4.59
C GLN A 3 10.09 -2.03 4.58
N LYS A 4 9.00 -1.89 5.35
CA LYS A 4 7.90 -2.86 5.41
C LYS A 4 7.14 -2.83 4.08
N ILE A 5 7.20 -3.97 3.38
CA ILE A 5 6.32 -4.27 2.26
C ILE A 5 5.01 -4.80 2.86
N TYR A 6 3.90 -4.23 2.43
CA TYR A 6 2.56 -4.60 2.84
C TYR A 6 1.84 -5.31 1.69
N THR A 7 1.09 -6.35 2.00
CA THR A 7 0.26 -7.08 1.03
C THR A 7 -1.18 -6.56 1.06
N SER A 8 -1.89 -6.66 -0.06
CA SER A 8 -3.31 -6.32 -0.14
C SER A 8 -4.09 -7.21 0.83
N GLY A 9 -4.99 -6.62 1.61
CA GLY A 9 -5.74 -7.29 2.66
C GLY A 9 -5.08 -7.19 4.04
N SER A 10 -3.80 -6.81 4.14
CA SER A 10 -3.18 -6.48 5.41
C SER A 10 -3.79 -5.21 5.99
N GLU A 11 -4.10 -5.23 7.28
CA GLU A 11 -4.54 -4.05 8.01
C GLU A 11 -3.35 -3.13 8.22
N VAL A 12 -3.47 -1.89 7.73
CA VAL A 12 -2.41 -0.91 7.79
C VAL A 12 -2.88 0.38 8.43
N GLU A 13 -1.94 1.12 8.98
CA GLU A 13 -2.17 2.44 9.57
C GLU A 13 -2.41 3.49 8.48
N PRO A 14 -3.07 4.62 8.82
CA PRO A 14 -3.17 5.74 7.90
C PRO A 14 -1.79 6.19 7.44
N GLY A 15 -1.70 6.51 6.16
CA GLY A 15 -0.43 6.79 5.49
C GLY A 15 -0.55 6.69 3.98
N THR A 16 0.54 7.03 3.30
CA THR A 16 0.67 6.94 1.85
C THR A 16 1.42 5.68 1.48
N TYR A 17 0.82 4.87 0.61
CA TYR A 17 1.35 3.59 0.17
C TYR A 17 1.57 3.62 -1.34
N LYS A 18 2.75 3.19 -1.76
CA LYS A 18 3.18 3.13 -3.16
C LYS A 18 3.25 1.69 -3.64
N CYS A 19 2.62 1.42 -4.78
CA CYS A 19 2.69 0.12 -5.42
C CYS A 19 4.12 -0.13 -5.92
N THR A 20 4.71 -1.24 -5.52
CA THR A 20 6.09 -1.58 -5.90
C THR A 20 6.25 -1.99 -7.36
N ARG A 21 5.14 -2.28 -8.06
CA ARG A 21 5.14 -2.75 -9.44
C ARG A 21 4.93 -1.65 -10.47
N CYS A 22 3.96 -0.77 -10.26
CA CYS A 22 3.60 0.29 -11.21
C CYS A 22 3.84 1.71 -10.69
N GLY A 23 4.25 1.86 -9.43
CA GLY A 23 4.47 3.17 -8.80
C GLY A 23 3.20 3.90 -8.39
N ASN A 24 2.01 3.31 -8.52
CA ASN A 24 0.75 3.94 -8.12
C ASN A 24 0.70 4.22 -6.61
N GLU A 25 0.32 5.43 -6.23
CA GLU A 25 0.24 5.85 -4.83
C GLU A 25 -1.22 5.92 -4.37
N ILE A 26 -1.48 5.39 -3.17
CA ILE A 26 -2.78 5.46 -2.50
C ILE A 26 -2.62 6.06 -1.12
N LYS A 27 -3.60 6.86 -0.72
CA LYS A 27 -3.67 7.44 0.61
C LYS A 27 -4.71 6.68 1.42
N ILE A 28 -4.32 6.26 2.61
CA ILE A 28 -5.19 5.61 3.57
C ILE A 28 -5.43 6.62 4.70
N ASP A 29 -6.66 7.12 4.86
CA ASP A 29 -6.97 8.15 5.86
C ASP A 29 -7.26 7.58 7.26
N LYS A 30 -7.55 6.28 7.36
CA LYS A 30 -7.80 5.58 8.63
C LYS A 30 -7.31 4.15 8.57
N LYS A 31 -7.11 3.52 9.73
CA LYS A 31 -6.66 2.12 9.81
C LYS A 31 -7.60 1.22 8.99
N SER A 32 -7.10 0.63 7.91
CA SER A 32 -7.91 -0.14 6.99
C SER A 32 -7.09 -1.15 6.20
N LYS A 33 -7.77 -2.03 5.46
CA LYS A 33 -7.12 -3.07 4.66
C LYS A 33 -6.66 -2.49 3.33
N LEU A 34 -5.41 -2.76 2.95
CA LEU A 34 -4.90 -2.32 1.64
C LEU A 34 -5.67 -2.97 0.50
N PRO A 35 -6.23 -2.21 -0.46
CA PRO A 35 -6.80 -2.77 -1.66
C PRO A 35 -5.71 -3.35 -2.58
N LYS A 36 -6.10 -4.17 -3.56
CA LYS A 36 -5.22 -4.49 -4.69
C LYS A 36 -4.99 -3.25 -5.53
N CYS A 37 -3.82 -3.16 -6.17
CA CYS A 37 -3.51 -2.03 -7.04
C CYS A 37 -4.46 -2.00 -8.24
N ALA A 38 -5.26 -0.93 -8.34
CA ALA A 38 -6.23 -0.75 -9.43
C ALA A 38 -5.57 -0.61 -10.81
N ARG A 39 -4.28 -0.25 -10.89
CA ARG A 39 -3.57 -0.08 -12.17
C ARG A 39 -2.98 -1.35 -12.75
N CYS A 40 -2.44 -2.23 -11.91
CA CYS A 40 -1.67 -3.40 -12.37
C CYS A 40 -2.07 -4.72 -11.71
N GLY A 41 -3.05 -4.70 -10.80
CA GLY A 41 -3.51 -5.87 -10.05
C GLY A 41 -2.53 -6.36 -8.97
N ASN A 42 -1.41 -5.67 -8.75
CA ASN A 42 -0.41 -6.06 -7.74
C ASN A 42 -0.97 -5.93 -6.33
N ASP A 43 -0.59 -6.85 -5.46
CA ASP A 43 -0.93 -6.86 -4.04
C ASP A 43 0.15 -6.24 -3.15
N LYS A 44 1.34 -5.93 -3.67
CA LYS A 44 2.45 -5.39 -2.87
C LYS A 44 2.48 -3.86 -2.87
N TRP A 45 2.59 -3.32 -1.66
CA TRP A 45 2.61 -1.89 -1.34
C TRP A 45 3.80 -1.56 -0.44
N HIS A 46 4.32 -0.35 -0.58
CA HIS A 46 5.42 0.18 0.22
C HIS A 46 4.94 1.47 0.88
N LYS A 47 5.01 1.57 2.21
CA LYS A 47 4.65 2.82 2.91
C LYS A 47 5.75 3.86 2.67
N ILE A 48 5.37 5.02 2.13
CA ILE A 48 6.27 6.14 1.84
C ILE A 48 6.02 7.37 2.71
N ALA A 49 4.89 7.43 3.42
CA ALA A 49 4.58 8.46 4.43
C ALA A 49 3.60 7.90 5.47
#